data_AF-X1VRI8-F1
#
_entry.id   AF-X1VRI8-F1
#
_cell.length_a   1.000
_cell.length_b   1.000
_cell.length_c   1.000
_cell.angle_alpha   90.00
_cell.angle_beta   90.00
_cell.angle_gamma   90.00
#
_symmetry.space_group_name_H-M   'P 1'
#
loop_
_entity.id
_entity.type
_entity.pdbx_description
1 polymer ?
#
loop_
_entity_poly.entity_id
_entity_poly.type
_entity_poly.pdbx_seq_one_letter_code
_entity_poly.pdbx_strand_id
1 'polypeptide(L)'
;FRKEENISGIFMSSKGVNPESEAWGTMAVTIASTGEISYRTSSVSGDWGNDLLDFWDDFSEDGELTEKDTLISDTPQFSLTIKGEIDPEATREFTFFLTWHFPNRYAWANEKLGNYYTTQYTDAWDVIQKTISKLPALEEKTIEFVKAFIETGLPDVVKESALFNISTLRTQTCFRTEDGNFYGWEGCMDTRGSCYGSCTHVWNYEQATPFLFGELARKMREVEFGKATNDFGLMSFRVKLP
;
A
#
# COMPACT_ATOMS: atom_id res chain seq x y z
N PHE A 1 -9.60 7.30 17.65
CA PHE A 1 -8.17 7.24 17.99
C PHE A 1 -7.87 5.94 18.75
N ARG A 2 -6.69 5.35 18.56
CA ARG A 2 -6.21 4.15 19.26
C ARG A 2 -4.79 4.41 19.77
N LYS A 3 -4.47 3.90 20.96
CA LYS A 3 -3.16 4.03 21.61
C LYS A 3 -2.73 2.68 22.17
N GLU A 4 -1.53 2.27 21.79
CA GLU A 4 -0.87 1.05 22.26
C GLU A 4 0.55 1.37 22.69
N GLU A 5 1.27 0.36 23.18
CA GLU A 5 2.60 0.53 23.80
C GLU A 5 3.61 1.27 22.90
N ASN A 6 3.62 0.98 21.60
CA ASN A 6 4.63 1.49 20.66
C ASN A 6 4.06 2.33 19.50
N ILE A 7 2.73 2.47 19.43
CA ILE A 7 2.04 3.18 18.35
C ILE A 7 0.82 3.93 18.87
N SER A 8 0.55 5.09 18.29
CA SER A 8 -0.69 5.83 18.51
C SER A 8 -1.19 6.40 17.19
N GLY A 9 -2.50 6.49 17.00
CA GLY A 9 -3.03 7.06 15.76
C GLY A 9 -4.51 6.87 15.53
N ILE A 10 -4.90 7.08 14.28
CA ILE A 10 -6.29 7.11 13.83
C ILE A 10 -6.54 5.89 12.96
N PHE A 11 -7.47 5.04 13.41
CA PHE A 11 -8.03 3.95 12.62
C PHE A 11 -9.29 4.45 11.91
N MET A 12 -9.39 4.16 10.62
CA MET A 12 -10.44 4.67 9.73
C MET A 12 -11.20 3.53 9.07
N SER A 13 -12.52 3.65 9.09
CA SER A 13 -13.48 2.76 8.42
C SER A 13 -14.73 3.56 8.08
N SER A 14 -15.42 3.20 7.00
CA SER A 14 -16.70 3.82 6.60
C SER A 14 -17.83 2.79 6.62
N LYS A 15 -19.03 3.21 7.05
CA LYS A 15 -20.25 2.38 6.99
C LYS A 15 -21.03 2.58 5.69
N GLY A 16 -20.78 3.68 4.98
CA GLY A 16 -21.45 4.06 3.74
C GLY A 16 -20.93 3.38 2.48
N VAL A 17 -19.79 2.66 2.56
CA VAL A 17 -19.26 1.91 1.42
C VAL A 17 -19.84 0.49 1.40
N ASN A 18 -20.38 0.09 0.24
CA ASN A 18 -20.86 -1.27 0.02
C ASN A 18 -19.74 -2.30 0.32
N PRO A 19 -19.97 -3.31 1.19
CA PRO A 19 -19.00 -4.35 1.53
C PRO A 19 -18.39 -5.13 0.36
N GLU A 20 -19.01 -5.11 -0.82
CA GLU A 20 -18.48 -5.74 -2.04
C GLU A 20 -17.66 -4.77 -2.93
N SER A 21 -17.65 -3.47 -2.63
CA SER A 21 -16.89 -2.47 -3.40
C SER A 21 -15.38 -2.64 -3.22
N GLU A 22 -14.57 -2.37 -4.26
CA GLU A 22 -13.10 -2.27 -4.14
C GLU A 22 -12.66 -1.17 -3.16
N ALA A 23 -13.51 -0.16 -2.94
CA ALA A 23 -13.27 0.90 -1.97
C ALA A 23 -13.61 0.50 -0.52
N TRP A 24 -14.18 -0.69 -0.29
CA TRP A 24 -14.49 -1.15 1.07
C TRP A 24 -13.23 -1.69 1.74
N GLY A 25 -12.91 -1.13 2.90
CA GLY A 25 -11.71 -1.49 3.63
C GLY A 25 -11.47 -0.57 4.81
N THR A 26 -10.26 -0.66 5.34
CA THR A 26 -9.81 0.15 6.48
C THR A 26 -8.46 0.79 6.16
N MET A 27 -8.19 1.91 6.80
CA MET A 27 -6.91 2.59 6.74
C MET A 27 -6.50 3.00 8.16
N ALA A 28 -5.21 3.20 8.39
CA ALA A 28 -4.73 3.81 9.61
C ALA A 28 -3.56 4.74 9.32
N VAL A 29 -3.53 5.87 10.04
CA VAL A 29 -2.35 6.73 10.15
C VAL A 29 -1.89 6.68 11.59
N THR A 30 -0.63 6.33 11.80
CA THR A 30 -0.06 6.11 13.13
C THR A 30 1.31 6.74 13.25
N ILE A 31 1.73 6.99 14.48
CA ILE A 31 3.03 7.54 14.83
C ILE A 31 3.68 6.60 15.85
N ALA A 32 4.99 6.37 15.70
CA ALA A 32 5.79 5.69 16.72
C ALA A 32 5.83 6.56 17.99
N SER A 33 5.36 6.02 19.10
CA SER A 33 5.03 6.79 20.31
C SER A 33 6.25 7.43 20.97
N THR A 34 6.51 8.69 20.63
CA THR A 34 7.40 9.62 21.35
C THR A 34 6.84 11.03 21.16
N GLY A 35 6.90 11.92 22.15
CA GLY A 35 6.38 13.30 22.03
C GLY A 35 4.88 13.50 22.29
N GLU A 36 4.42 14.74 22.12
CA GLU A 36 3.04 15.18 22.38
C GLU A 36 2.20 14.99 21.11
N ILE A 37 1.22 14.09 21.15
CA ILE A 37 0.38 13.76 20.00
C ILE A 37 -0.98 14.43 20.17
N SER A 38 -1.40 15.18 19.16
CA SER A 38 -2.75 15.71 19.04
C SER A 38 -3.36 15.28 17.70
N TYR A 39 -4.68 15.35 17.60
CA TYR A 39 -5.38 14.82 16.45
C TYR A 39 -6.78 15.41 16.30
N ARG A 40 -7.33 15.26 15.10
CA ARG A 40 -8.76 15.44 14.82
C ARG A 40 -9.26 14.39 13.85
N THR A 41 -10.47 13.87 14.10
CA THR A 41 -11.13 12.85 13.25
C THR A 41 -12.39 13.38 12.55
N SER A 42 -12.68 14.66 12.71
CA SER A 42 -13.78 15.36 12.07
C SER A 42 -13.38 16.80 11.77
N SER A 43 -14.28 17.52 11.10
CA SER A 43 -14.15 18.92 10.75
C SER A 43 -15.44 19.68 11.05
N VAL A 44 -15.46 20.97 10.76
CA VAL A 44 -16.68 21.79 10.69
C VAL A 44 -17.37 21.62 9.32
N SER A 45 -18.64 21.99 9.22
CA SER A 45 -19.35 21.96 7.94
C SER A 45 -18.62 22.81 6.88
N GLY A 46 -18.30 22.19 5.75
CA GLY A 46 -17.45 22.74 4.68
C GLY A 46 -18.11 23.80 3.80
N ASP A 47 -18.84 24.74 4.39
CA ASP A 47 -19.34 25.90 3.66
C ASP A 47 -18.16 26.83 3.33
N TRP A 48 -17.88 27.06 2.05
CA TRP A 48 -16.84 27.99 1.56
C TRP A 48 -15.38 27.67 2.01
N GLY A 49 -15.03 26.40 2.23
CA GLY A 49 -13.67 26.00 2.63
C GLY A 49 -13.36 26.24 4.11
N ASN A 50 -14.40 26.48 4.92
CA ASN A 50 -14.31 26.67 6.36
C ASN A 50 -13.68 25.48 7.09
N ASP A 51 -13.77 24.27 6.54
CA ASP A 51 -13.13 23.07 7.07
C ASP A 51 -11.60 23.14 7.08
N LEU A 52 -11.01 23.72 6.02
CA LEU A 52 -9.57 23.95 5.93
C LEU A 52 -9.13 25.11 6.83
N LEU A 53 -9.93 26.18 6.90
CA LEU A 53 -9.63 27.33 7.77
C LEU A 53 -9.71 26.94 9.25
N ASP A 54 -10.73 26.19 9.66
CA ASP A 54 -10.85 25.65 11.02
C ASP A 54 -9.66 24.76 11.41
N PHE A 55 -9.15 23.96 10.46
CA PHE A 55 -7.90 23.23 10.67
C PHE A 55 -6.71 24.16 10.88
N TRP A 56 -6.58 25.17 10.01
CA TRP A 56 -5.42 26.04 10.03
C TRP A 56 -5.40 26.97 11.25
N ASP A 57 -6.55 27.53 11.64
CA ASP A 57 -6.66 28.42 12.80
C ASP A 57 -6.30 27.68 14.10
N ASP A 58 -6.79 26.44 14.28
CA ASP A 58 -6.42 25.56 15.40
C ASP A 58 -4.92 25.23 15.38
N PHE A 59 -4.43 24.66 14.27
CA PHE A 59 -3.04 24.22 14.17
C PHE A 59 -2.01 25.37 14.28
N SER A 60 -2.33 26.54 13.75
CA SER A 60 -1.39 27.67 13.72
C SER A 60 -1.24 28.40 15.05
N GLU A 61 -2.15 28.17 16.00
CA GLU A 61 -2.09 28.79 17.33
C GLU A 61 -0.94 28.22 18.17
N ASP A 62 -0.80 26.89 18.22
CA ASP A 62 0.15 26.22 19.11
C ASP A 62 0.81 24.96 18.51
N GLY A 63 0.51 24.61 17.26
CA GLY A 63 1.01 23.40 16.59
C GLY A 63 0.29 22.12 17.01
N GLU A 64 -0.84 22.22 17.71
CA GLU A 64 -1.66 21.10 18.16
C GLU A 64 -3.03 21.09 17.46
N LEU A 65 -3.75 19.98 17.62
CA LEU A 65 -5.08 19.82 17.03
C LEU A 65 -6.09 19.48 18.11
N THR A 66 -7.21 20.18 18.08
CA THR A 66 -8.34 19.95 18.97
C THR A 66 -9.31 18.96 18.32
N GLU A 67 -9.52 17.81 18.98
CA GLU A 67 -10.51 16.83 18.53
C GLU A 67 -11.92 17.44 18.57
N LYS A 68 -12.75 17.10 17.58
CA LYS A 68 -14.12 17.60 17.48
C LYS A 68 -15.12 16.57 18.04
N ASP A 69 -16.08 17.04 18.83
CA ASP A 69 -17.08 16.17 19.47
C ASP A 69 -18.13 15.59 18.51
N THR A 70 -18.27 16.16 17.31
CA THR A 70 -19.30 15.78 16.33
C THR A 70 -18.68 15.33 15.03
N LEU A 71 -19.07 14.13 14.59
CA LEU A 71 -18.80 13.62 13.24
C LEU A 71 -19.77 14.28 12.25
N ILE A 72 -19.24 14.99 11.26
CA ILE A 72 -20.06 15.65 10.23
C ILE A 72 -20.28 14.79 8.97
N SER A 73 -19.51 13.71 8.80
CA SER A 73 -19.55 12.83 7.63
C SER A 73 -19.13 11.41 7.99
N ASP A 74 -19.65 10.42 7.26
CA ASP A 74 -19.17 9.03 7.32
C ASP A 74 -17.90 8.82 6.48
N THR A 75 -17.54 9.78 5.62
CA THR A 75 -16.23 9.77 4.96
C THR A 75 -15.16 10.04 6.02
N PRO A 76 -14.23 9.09 6.29
CA PRO A 76 -13.24 9.28 7.33
C PRO A 76 -12.36 10.49 7.01
N GLN A 77 -12.34 11.45 7.92
CA GLN A 77 -11.40 12.57 7.92
C GLN A 77 -10.38 12.35 9.02
N PHE A 78 -9.15 12.79 8.80
CA PHE A 78 -8.12 12.66 9.81
C PHE A 78 -7.08 13.76 9.68
N SER A 79 -6.58 14.21 10.82
CA SER A 79 -5.33 14.93 10.94
C SER A 79 -4.67 14.48 12.23
N LEU A 80 -3.37 14.21 12.17
CA LEU A 80 -2.60 13.65 13.28
C LEU A 80 -1.28 14.41 13.33
N THR A 81 -0.97 14.99 14.48
CA THR A 81 0.21 15.82 14.71
C THR A 81 1.05 15.24 15.83
N ILE A 82 2.32 15.57 15.79
CA ILE A 82 3.29 15.29 16.84
C ILE A 82 4.10 16.54 17.07
N LYS A 83 4.18 16.95 18.33
CA LYS A 83 4.91 18.11 18.79
C LYS A 83 6.09 17.65 19.63
N GLY A 84 7.23 18.27 19.38
CA GLY A 84 8.46 18.02 20.12
C GLY A 84 9.45 19.14 19.90
N GLU A 85 10.19 19.48 20.96
CA GLU A 85 11.27 20.45 20.90
C GLU A 85 12.54 19.83 20.27
N ILE A 86 13.32 20.64 19.57
CA ILE A 86 14.61 20.24 19.01
C ILE A 86 15.64 21.25 19.53
N ASP A 87 16.60 20.76 20.31
CA ASP A 87 17.68 21.60 20.83
C ASP A 87 18.55 22.16 19.69
N PRO A 88 19.28 23.27 19.91
CA PRO A 88 20.26 23.76 18.95
C PRO A 88 21.23 22.66 18.54
N GLU A 89 21.46 22.53 17.23
CA GLU A 89 22.33 21.49 16.63
C GLU A 89 21.86 20.04 16.83
N ALA A 90 20.70 19.80 17.45
CA ALA A 90 20.14 18.46 17.59
C ALA A 90 19.35 18.02 16.34
N THR A 91 19.23 16.71 16.16
CA THR A 91 18.37 16.08 15.16
C THR A 91 17.34 15.21 15.86
N ARG A 92 16.10 15.24 15.38
CA ARG A 92 14.99 14.44 15.90
C ARG A 92 14.22 13.82 14.73
N GLU A 93 13.83 12.56 14.89
CA GLU A 93 13.08 11.82 13.88
C GLU A 93 11.65 11.58 14.36
N PHE A 94 10.68 11.94 13.50
CA PHE A 94 9.26 11.72 13.74
C PHE A 94 8.74 10.79 12.66
N THR A 95 8.39 9.55 13.03
CA THR A 95 8.02 8.51 12.07
C THR A 95 6.51 8.33 12.02
N PHE A 96 5.94 8.52 10.82
CA PHE A 96 4.54 8.27 10.51
C PHE A 96 4.40 7.00 9.67
N PHE A 97 3.34 6.24 9.91
CA PHE A 97 2.98 5.08 9.11
C PHE A 97 1.57 5.25 8.55
N LEU A 98 1.45 5.00 7.25
CA LEU A 98 0.18 4.83 6.56
C LEU A 98 0.00 3.35 6.22
N THR A 99 -1.04 2.73 6.78
CA THR A 99 -1.39 1.33 6.52
C THR A 99 -2.81 1.21 6.00
N TRP A 100 -3.08 0.14 5.25
CA TRP A 100 -4.38 -0.10 4.63
C TRP A 100 -4.71 -1.58 4.53
N HIS A 101 -6.00 -1.86 4.46
CA HIS A 101 -6.55 -3.19 4.27
C HIS A 101 -7.84 -3.13 3.45
N PHE A 102 -7.72 -3.45 2.16
CA PHE A 102 -8.80 -3.46 1.17
C PHE A 102 -8.90 -4.88 0.57
N PRO A 103 -9.85 -5.71 1.03
CA PRO A 103 -9.90 -7.11 0.65
C PRO A 103 -10.44 -7.32 -0.77
N ASN A 104 -11.32 -6.45 -1.26
CA ASN A 104 -12.01 -6.69 -2.52
C ASN A 104 -11.14 -6.29 -3.73
N ARG A 105 -10.98 -7.21 -4.68
CA ARG A 105 -10.33 -6.98 -5.98
C ARG A 105 -11.11 -7.71 -7.07
N TYR A 106 -11.29 -7.04 -8.21
CA TYR A 106 -11.93 -7.61 -9.39
C TYR A 106 -10.98 -7.64 -10.60
N ALA A 107 -10.17 -6.58 -10.79
CA ALA A 107 -9.30 -6.43 -11.96
C ALA A 107 -10.08 -6.58 -13.29
N TRP A 108 -9.90 -7.67 -14.04
CA TRP A 108 -10.67 -7.98 -15.25
C TRP A 108 -11.64 -9.16 -15.10
N ALA A 109 -11.94 -9.56 -13.86
CA ALA A 109 -12.96 -10.55 -13.54
C ALA A 109 -14.34 -9.90 -13.33
N ASN A 110 -15.39 -10.70 -13.48
CA ASN A 110 -16.76 -10.31 -13.13
C ASN A 110 -17.09 -10.59 -11.66
N GLU A 111 -16.26 -11.37 -10.98
CA GLU A 111 -16.44 -11.81 -9.60
C GLU A 111 -15.28 -11.33 -8.73
N LYS A 112 -15.51 -11.31 -7.41
CA LYS A 112 -14.51 -10.88 -6.43
C LYS A 112 -13.44 -11.96 -6.28
N LEU A 113 -12.19 -11.57 -6.53
CA LEU A 113 -11.00 -12.43 -6.43
C LEU A 113 -10.27 -12.30 -5.09
N GLY A 114 -10.42 -11.14 -4.46
CA GLY A 114 -9.73 -10.80 -3.23
C GLY A 114 -8.26 -10.42 -3.41
N ASN A 115 -7.65 -9.87 -2.35
CA ASN A 115 -6.22 -9.56 -2.30
C ASN A 115 -5.48 -10.57 -1.41
N TYR A 116 -4.34 -11.10 -1.86
CA TYR A 116 -3.57 -12.05 -1.04
C TYR A 116 -3.16 -11.48 0.33
N TYR A 117 -2.72 -10.22 0.37
CA TYR A 117 -2.21 -9.65 1.62
C TYR A 117 -3.31 -9.58 2.71
N THR A 118 -4.59 -9.47 2.34
CA THR A 118 -5.70 -9.46 3.31
C THR A 118 -5.99 -10.83 3.91
N THR A 119 -5.30 -11.89 3.46
CA THR A 119 -5.29 -13.19 4.16
C THR A 119 -4.31 -13.21 5.34
N GLN A 120 -3.36 -12.27 5.37
CA GLN A 120 -2.28 -12.20 6.36
C GLN A 120 -2.60 -11.22 7.50
N TYR A 121 -3.52 -10.30 7.25
CA TYR A 121 -3.91 -9.23 8.15
C TYR A 121 -5.43 -9.16 8.27
N THR A 122 -5.96 -8.72 9.41
CA THR A 122 -7.41 -8.60 9.63
C THR A 122 -7.96 -7.21 9.32
N ASP A 123 -7.15 -6.17 9.49
CA ASP A 123 -7.47 -4.78 9.17
C ASP A 123 -6.19 -3.93 9.07
N ALA A 124 -6.31 -2.63 8.79
CA ALA A 124 -5.16 -1.72 8.67
C ALA A 124 -4.38 -1.52 9.99
N TRP A 125 -5.02 -1.73 11.14
CA TRP A 125 -4.34 -1.62 12.44
C TRP A 125 -3.48 -2.86 12.69
N ASP A 126 -4.01 -4.05 12.39
CA ASP A 126 -3.27 -5.30 12.47
C ASP A 126 -2.04 -5.29 11.53
N VAL A 127 -2.11 -4.62 10.37
CA VAL A 127 -0.95 -4.38 9.49
C VAL A 127 0.18 -3.69 10.25
N ILE A 128 -0.07 -2.56 10.92
CA ILE A 128 0.99 -1.83 11.63
C ILE A 128 1.47 -2.62 12.86
N GLN A 129 0.57 -3.20 13.64
CA GLN A 129 0.91 -3.99 14.82
C GLN A 129 1.87 -5.14 14.49
N LYS A 130 1.61 -5.88 13.41
CA LYS A 130 2.44 -7.02 12.98
C LYS A 130 3.73 -6.63 12.27
N THR A 131 3.85 -5.38 11.81
CA THR A 131 4.94 -4.95 10.92
C THR A 131 5.94 -4.03 11.61
N ILE A 132 5.52 -3.19 12.55
CA ILE A 132 6.39 -2.15 13.14
C ILE A 132 7.69 -2.70 13.73
N SER A 133 7.62 -3.80 14.49
CA SER A 133 8.81 -4.42 15.10
C SER A 133 9.73 -5.08 14.08
N LYS A 134 9.24 -5.36 12.87
CA LYS A 134 10.01 -5.98 11.78
C LYS A 134 10.61 -4.94 10.84
N LEU A 135 10.13 -3.70 10.85
CA LEU A 135 10.57 -2.66 9.92
C LEU A 135 12.08 -2.45 9.92
N PRO A 136 12.79 -2.35 11.06
CA PRO A 136 14.24 -2.17 11.05
C PRO A 136 14.97 -3.28 10.27
N ALA A 137 14.60 -4.54 10.49
CA ALA A 137 15.20 -5.67 9.80
C ALA A 137 14.82 -5.73 8.30
N LEU A 138 13.61 -5.28 7.93
CA LEU A 138 13.18 -5.19 6.53
C LEU A 138 13.90 -4.05 5.79
N GLU A 139 14.12 -2.93 6.45
CA GLU A 139 14.89 -1.81 5.95
C GLU A 139 16.36 -2.20 5.75
N GLU A 140 16.98 -2.83 6.74
CA GLU A 140 18.35 -3.32 6.65
C GLU A 140 18.55 -4.24 5.43
N LYS A 141 17.63 -5.19 5.21
CA LYS A 141 17.65 -6.07 4.02
C LYS A 141 17.49 -5.30 2.71
N THR A 142 16.65 -4.27 2.71
CA THR A 142 16.45 -3.42 1.52
C THR A 142 17.73 -2.66 1.21
N ILE A 143 18.37 -2.07 2.23
CA ILE A 143 19.65 -1.37 2.11
C ILE A 143 20.75 -2.32 1.64
N GLU A 144 20.85 -3.52 2.22
CA GLU A 144 21.80 -4.56 1.82
C GLU A 144 21.65 -4.91 0.33
N PHE A 145 20.43 -5.19 -0.12
CA PHE A 145 20.14 -5.48 -1.52
C PHE A 145 20.55 -4.33 -2.45
N VAL A 146 20.17 -3.09 -2.12
CA VAL A 146 20.51 -1.92 -2.93
C VAL A 146 22.03 -1.72 -2.97
N LYS A 147 22.71 -1.79 -1.82
CA LYS A 147 24.18 -1.67 -1.71
C LYS A 147 24.89 -2.69 -2.56
N ALA A 148 24.52 -3.96 -2.46
CA ALA A 148 25.12 -5.05 -3.24
C ALA A 148 25.07 -4.78 -4.75
N PHE A 149 24.04 -4.09 -5.23
CA PHE A 149 23.90 -3.75 -6.64
C PHE A 149 24.66 -2.46 -7.02
N ILE A 150 24.55 -1.40 -6.22
CA ILE A 150 25.18 -0.10 -6.54
C ILE A 150 26.71 -0.12 -6.36
N GLU A 151 27.24 -1.01 -5.53
CA GLU A 151 28.68 -1.20 -5.32
C GLU A 151 29.35 -2.01 -6.44
N THR A 152 28.59 -2.51 -7.41
CA THR A 152 29.14 -3.19 -8.60
C THR A 152 29.96 -2.22 -9.47
N GLY A 153 30.86 -2.76 -10.29
CA GLY A 153 31.61 -2.00 -11.29
C GLY A 153 30.82 -1.57 -12.53
N LEU A 154 29.48 -1.74 -12.54
CA LEU A 154 28.64 -1.35 -13.66
C LEU A 154 28.51 0.18 -13.76
N PRO A 155 28.25 0.73 -14.97
CA PRO A 155 27.93 2.15 -15.12
C PRO A 155 26.67 2.56 -14.35
N ASP A 156 26.65 3.78 -13.81
CA ASP A 156 25.53 4.26 -12.97
C ASP A 156 24.18 4.25 -13.70
N VAL A 157 24.17 4.60 -14.99
CA VAL A 157 22.95 4.52 -15.83
C VAL A 157 22.36 3.10 -15.90
N VAL A 158 23.21 2.07 -15.87
CA VAL A 158 22.76 0.67 -15.87
C VAL A 158 22.18 0.31 -14.50
N LYS A 159 22.84 0.76 -13.42
CA LYS A 159 22.37 0.53 -12.05
C LYS A 159 21.01 1.17 -11.81
N GLU A 160 20.86 2.43 -12.18
CA GLU A 160 19.60 3.18 -12.08
C GLU A 160 18.49 2.50 -12.90
N SER A 161 18.76 2.22 -14.18
CA SER A 161 17.76 1.60 -15.07
C SER A 161 17.27 0.24 -14.56
N ALA A 162 18.16 -0.58 -14.03
CA ALA A 162 17.80 -1.89 -13.50
C ALA A 162 16.98 -1.79 -12.20
N LEU A 163 17.37 -0.92 -11.26
CA LEU A 163 16.66 -0.75 -9.99
C LEU A 163 15.27 -0.14 -10.16
N PHE A 164 15.12 0.83 -11.08
CA PHE A 164 13.84 1.50 -11.30
C PHE A 164 12.76 0.56 -11.84
N ASN A 165 13.12 -0.42 -12.66
CA ASN A 165 12.16 -1.39 -13.20
C ASN A 165 11.56 -2.31 -12.12
N ILE A 166 12.25 -2.55 -11.00
CA ILE A 166 11.73 -3.38 -9.90
C ILE A 166 10.53 -2.70 -9.24
N SER A 167 10.49 -1.36 -9.23
CA SER A 167 9.39 -0.60 -8.63
C SER A 167 8.02 -0.92 -9.25
N THR A 168 7.98 -1.35 -10.52
CA THR A 168 6.77 -1.78 -11.23
C THR A 168 6.07 -2.95 -10.53
N LEU A 169 6.80 -3.83 -9.85
CA LEU A 169 6.21 -4.94 -9.07
C LEU A 169 5.42 -4.45 -7.84
N ARG A 170 5.62 -3.19 -7.43
CA ARG A 170 4.93 -2.55 -6.30
C ARG A 170 3.86 -1.53 -6.75
N THR A 171 3.36 -1.64 -7.98
CA THR A 171 2.27 -0.79 -8.50
C THR A 171 1.00 -1.62 -8.75
N GLN A 172 -0.08 -0.97 -9.19
CA GLN A 172 -1.30 -1.66 -9.64
C GLN A 172 -1.12 -2.48 -10.93
N THR A 173 0.06 -2.44 -11.56
CA THR A 173 0.39 -3.28 -12.72
C THR A 173 0.40 -4.76 -12.35
N CYS A 174 0.79 -5.09 -11.12
CA CYS A 174 0.84 -6.46 -10.61
C CYS A 174 -0.13 -6.64 -9.45
N PHE A 175 -0.66 -7.84 -9.29
CA PHE A 175 -1.41 -8.20 -8.09
C PHE A 175 -1.36 -9.69 -7.81
N ARG A 176 -1.63 -10.03 -6.55
CA ARG A 176 -1.79 -11.40 -6.09
C ARG A 176 -3.20 -11.57 -5.56
N THR A 177 -3.94 -12.52 -6.14
CA THR A 177 -5.31 -12.86 -5.73
C THR A 177 -5.32 -13.60 -4.40
N GLU A 178 -6.47 -13.69 -3.74
CA GLU A 178 -6.60 -14.32 -2.41
C GLU A 178 -6.05 -15.76 -2.37
N ASP A 179 -6.25 -16.53 -3.45
CA ASP A 179 -5.70 -17.89 -3.66
C ASP A 179 -4.16 -17.95 -3.82
N GLY A 180 -3.50 -16.79 -3.80
CA GLY A 180 -2.07 -16.65 -3.86
C GLY A 180 -1.47 -16.71 -5.27
N ASN A 181 -2.28 -16.75 -6.34
CA ASN A 181 -1.77 -16.64 -7.71
C ASN A 181 -1.37 -15.21 -8.06
N PHE A 182 -0.33 -15.08 -8.88
CA PHE A 182 0.22 -13.79 -9.28
C PHE A 182 -0.16 -13.49 -10.74
N TYR A 183 -0.67 -12.30 -10.96
CA TYR A 183 -1.10 -11.81 -12.25
C TYR A 183 -0.55 -10.39 -12.46
N GLY A 184 -0.47 -10.00 -13.72
CA GLY A 184 -0.13 -8.65 -14.09
C GLY A 184 -0.90 -8.19 -15.33
N TRP A 185 -1.11 -6.89 -15.41
CA TRP A 185 -1.55 -6.22 -16.63
C TRP A 185 -0.38 -6.05 -17.60
N GLU A 186 -0.66 -5.71 -18.84
CA GLU A 186 0.38 -5.27 -19.79
C GLU A 186 1.01 -3.92 -19.37
N GLY A 187 0.22 -3.12 -18.68
CA GLY A 187 0.56 -1.83 -18.11
C GLY A 187 -0.68 -1.23 -17.45
N CYS A 188 -0.61 0.02 -17.02
CA CYS A 188 -1.78 0.74 -16.47
C CYS A 188 -2.03 2.03 -17.25
N MET A 189 -3.31 2.31 -17.51
CA MET A 189 -3.83 3.61 -17.91
C MET A 189 -4.27 4.37 -16.66
N ASP A 190 -4.68 5.63 -16.80
CA ASP A 190 -5.09 6.49 -15.68
C ASP A 190 -6.13 5.88 -14.73
N THR A 191 -7.07 5.10 -15.28
CA THR A 191 -8.21 4.57 -14.52
C THR A 191 -8.44 3.06 -14.69
N ARG A 192 -7.57 2.36 -15.44
CA ARG A 192 -7.75 0.92 -15.72
C ARG A 192 -6.44 0.25 -16.13
N GLY A 193 -6.39 -1.07 -15.99
CA GLY A 193 -5.33 -1.87 -16.60
C GLY A 193 -5.33 -1.77 -18.13
N SER A 194 -4.14 -1.87 -18.73
CA SER A 194 -3.99 -1.96 -20.17
C SER A 194 -4.29 -3.39 -20.63
N CYS A 195 -5.31 -3.51 -21.47
CA CYS A 195 -5.76 -4.74 -22.12
C CYS A 195 -6.26 -5.86 -21.19
N TYR A 196 -6.96 -6.83 -21.77
CA TYR A 196 -7.50 -7.98 -21.03
C TYR A 196 -6.42 -9.03 -20.75
N GLY A 197 -6.39 -9.59 -19.54
CA GLY A 197 -5.60 -10.77 -19.23
C GLY A 197 -4.11 -10.53 -19.03
N SER A 198 -3.49 -11.32 -18.16
CA SER A 198 -2.02 -11.41 -18.09
C SER A 198 -1.50 -12.00 -19.38
N CYS A 199 -0.67 -11.24 -20.09
CA CYS A 199 -0.20 -11.61 -21.41
C CYS A 199 1.21 -12.19 -21.40
N THR A 200 1.38 -13.39 -21.94
CA THR A 200 2.69 -14.04 -22.02
C THR A 200 3.66 -13.29 -22.93
N HIS A 201 3.18 -12.60 -23.95
CA HIS A 201 4.03 -11.80 -24.84
C HIS A 201 4.60 -10.52 -24.22
N VAL A 202 4.23 -10.16 -22.99
CA VAL A 202 4.90 -9.09 -22.23
C VAL A 202 5.64 -9.70 -21.05
N TRP A 203 4.95 -10.51 -20.27
CA TRP A 203 5.49 -11.09 -19.05
C TRP A 203 6.57 -12.16 -19.27
N ASN A 204 6.77 -12.65 -20.49
CA ASN A 204 7.95 -13.48 -20.83
C ASN A 204 9.23 -12.68 -21.07
N TYR A 205 9.14 -11.37 -21.30
CA TYR A 205 10.32 -10.49 -21.41
C TYR A 205 10.78 -9.98 -20.04
N GLU A 206 9.91 -10.02 -19.04
CA GLU A 206 10.23 -9.65 -17.66
C GLU A 206 11.19 -10.67 -17.05
N GLN A 207 12.25 -10.19 -16.37
CA GLN A 207 13.32 -11.04 -15.83
C GLN A 207 13.62 -10.75 -14.34
N ALA A 208 13.08 -9.72 -13.72
CA ALA A 208 13.34 -9.44 -12.30
C ALA A 208 12.68 -10.49 -11.38
N THR A 209 11.41 -10.87 -11.64
CA THR A 209 10.66 -11.81 -10.79
C THR A 209 11.36 -13.16 -10.57
N PRO A 210 11.87 -13.88 -11.59
CA PRO A 210 12.52 -15.18 -11.37
C PRO A 210 13.81 -15.10 -10.55
N PHE A 211 14.55 -13.98 -10.60
CA PHE A 211 15.81 -13.83 -9.85
C PHE A 211 15.60 -13.26 -8.44
N LEU A 212 14.58 -12.43 -8.24
CA LEU A 212 14.34 -11.74 -6.96
C LEU A 212 13.20 -12.35 -6.14
N PHE A 213 12.20 -12.95 -6.81
CA PHE A 213 10.96 -13.43 -6.21
C PHE A 213 10.53 -14.79 -6.79
N GLY A 214 11.39 -15.80 -6.67
CA GLY A 214 11.21 -17.11 -7.29
C GLY A 214 9.86 -17.79 -7.02
N GLU A 215 9.26 -17.59 -5.84
CA GLU A 215 7.92 -18.11 -5.54
C GLU A 215 6.83 -17.46 -6.40
N LEU A 216 6.90 -16.15 -6.62
CA LEU A 216 5.96 -15.43 -7.49
C LEU A 216 6.15 -15.84 -8.95
N ALA A 217 7.40 -15.97 -9.40
CA ALA A 217 7.69 -16.46 -10.75
C ALA A 217 7.13 -17.87 -10.98
N ARG A 218 7.26 -18.77 -9.98
CA ARG A 218 6.64 -20.10 -10.07
C ARG A 218 5.12 -20.02 -10.18
N LYS A 219 4.47 -19.13 -9.43
CA LYS A 219 3.01 -18.91 -9.52
C LYS A 219 2.58 -18.45 -10.91
N MET A 220 3.35 -17.59 -11.58
CA MET A 220 3.08 -17.21 -12.97
C MET A 220 3.11 -18.44 -13.90
N ARG A 221 4.11 -19.32 -13.73
CA ARG A 221 4.21 -20.54 -14.54
C ARG A 221 3.08 -21.52 -14.24
N GLU A 222 2.67 -21.68 -12.99
CA GLU A 222 1.50 -22.49 -12.59
C GLU A 222 0.21 -21.97 -13.27
N VAL A 223 0.06 -20.64 -13.34
CA VAL A 223 -1.07 -20.00 -14.04
C VAL A 223 -1.01 -20.26 -15.54
N GLU A 224 0.13 -20.06 -16.19
CA GLU A 224 0.27 -20.20 -17.64
C GLU A 224 0.14 -21.67 -18.11
N PHE A 225 0.95 -22.57 -17.53
CA PHE A 225 0.98 -23.97 -17.91
C PHE A 225 -0.18 -24.79 -17.32
N GLY A 226 -0.80 -24.31 -16.24
CA GLY A 226 -1.95 -24.95 -15.62
C GLY A 226 -3.27 -24.34 -16.10
N LYS A 227 -3.56 -23.11 -15.67
CA LYS A 227 -4.88 -22.49 -15.91
C LYS A 227 -5.08 -21.99 -17.35
N ALA A 228 -4.01 -21.59 -18.04
CA ALA A 228 -4.10 -21.01 -19.38
C ALA A 228 -3.85 -22.02 -20.50
N THR A 229 -3.52 -23.27 -20.18
CA THR A 229 -3.28 -24.35 -21.15
C THR A 229 -4.45 -25.34 -21.09
N ASN A 230 -5.07 -25.62 -22.24
CA ASN A 230 -6.19 -26.56 -22.31
C ASN A 230 -5.72 -28.03 -22.45
N ASP A 231 -6.66 -28.96 -22.43
CA ASP A 231 -6.39 -30.41 -22.51
C ASP A 231 -5.73 -30.86 -23.83
N PHE A 232 -5.76 -30.02 -24.88
CA PHE A 232 -5.07 -30.26 -26.15
C PHE A 232 -3.64 -29.68 -26.16
N GLY A 233 -3.19 -29.08 -25.06
CA GLY A 233 -1.88 -28.45 -24.93
C GLY A 233 -1.78 -27.05 -25.54
N LEU A 234 -2.90 -26.44 -25.94
CA LEU A 234 -2.90 -25.07 -26.45
C LEU A 234 -2.94 -24.08 -25.28
N MET A 235 -1.89 -23.26 -25.18
CA MET A 235 -1.78 -22.18 -24.20
C MET A 235 -2.33 -20.88 -24.76
N SER A 236 -3.26 -20.25 -24.04
CA SER A 236 -3.72 -18.90 -24.34
C SER A 236 -2.62 -17.88 -24.06
N PHE A 237 -2.36 -16.98 -25.00
CA PHE A 237 -1.40 -15.90 -24.81
C PHE A 237 -1.88 -14.81 -23.83
N ARG A 238 -3.18 -14.81 -23.48
CA ARG A 238 -3.78 -13.95 -22.44
C ARG A 238 -4.55 -14.82 -21.46
N VAL A 239 -4.18 -14.72 -20.19
CA VAL A 239 -4.74 -15.51 -19.10
C VAL A 239 -6.03 -14.88 -18.59
N LYS A 240 -7.10 -15.67 -18.48
CA LYS A 240 -8.35 -15.26 -17.83
C LYS A 240 -8.20 -15.35 -16.31
N LEU A 241 -8.86 -14.46 -15.57
CA LEU A 241 -9.03 -14.65 -14.14
C LEU A 241 -10.10 -15.74 -13.90
N PRO A 242 -10.03 -16.46 -12.76
CA PRO A 242 -11.04 -17.43 -12.37
C PRO A 242 -12.47 -16.90 -12.47
#